data_AF-A0A5K1GRU5-F1
#
_entry.id   AF-A0A5K1GRU5-F1
#
_cell.length_a   1.000
_cell.length_b   1.000
_cell.length_c   1.000
_cell.angle_alpha   90.00
_cell.angle_beta   90.00
_cell.angle_gamma   90.00
#
_symmetry.space_group_name_H-M   'P 1'
#
loop_
_entity.id
_entity.type
_entity.pdbx_description
1 polymer ?
#
loop_
_entity_poly.entity_id
_entity_poly.type
_entity_poly.pdbx_seq_one_letter_code
_entity_poly.pdbx_strand_id
1 'polypeptide(L)'
;EYLEGRVVSLQSYKEWADSFMCTLVPGSASDHIEYTPGGLIYKPGGSNMQHVTSIAFLMLVYAKYLSSSSQTVFCGNVAADPTALRLQAKKQ
;
A
#
# COMPACT_ATOMS: atom_id res chain seq x y z
N GLU A 1 -0.31 -7.54 -14.65
CA GLU A 1 0.71 -7.99 -15.62
C GLU A 1 1.91 -8.68 -14.99
N TYR A 2 2.80 -7.98 -14.25
CA TYR A 2 3.95 -8.66 -13.59
C TYR A 2 3.49 -9.69 -12.55
N LEU A 3 2.65 -9.27 -11.59
CA LEU A 3 2.11 -10.14 -10.53
C LEU A 3 1.26 -11.30 -11.06
N GLU A 4 0.73 -11.16 -12.27
CA GLU A 4 -0.02 -12.21 -12.97
C GLU A 4 0.88 -13.12 -13.81
N GLY A 5 2.21 -12.92 -13.76
CA GLY A 5 3.20 -13.70 -14.50
C GLY A 5 3.26 -13.42 -16.00
N ARG A 6 2.60 -12.37 -16.50
CA ARG A 6 2.46 -12.10 -17.95
C ARG A 6 3.63 -11.32 -18.54
N VAL A 7 4.22 -10.39 -17.79
CA VAL A 7 5.24 -9.45 -18.30
C VAL A 7 6.36 -9.28 -17.28
N VAL A 8 7.48 -9.97 -17.49
CA VAL A 8 8.63 -9.99 -16.55
C VAL A 8 9.36 -8.65 -16.49
N SER A 9 9.39 -7.89 -17.59
CA SER A 9 10.07 -6.58 -17.67
C SER A 9 9.47 -5.51 -16.74
N LEU A 10 8.29 -5.76 -16.16
CA LEU A 10 7.64 -4.86 -15.22
C LEU A 10 8.01 -5.10 -13.75
N GLN A 11 9.04 -5.91 -13.48
CA GLN A 11 9.49 -6.21 -12.11
C GLN A 11 9.76 -4.94 -11.28
N SER A 12 10.43 -3.96 -11.87
CA SER A 12 10.75 -2.70 -11.18
C SER A 12 9.48 -1.97 -10.70
N TYR A 13 8.39 -2.00 -11.46
CA TYR A 13 7.12 -1.41 -11.03
C TYR A 13 6.52 -2.13 -9.83
N LYS A 14 6.70 -3.45 -9.71
CA LYS A 14 6.33 -4.19 -8.50
C LYS A 14 7.16 -3.74 -7.31
N GLU A 15 8.48 -3.61 -7.47
CA GLU A 15 9.38 -3.18 -6.40
C GLU A 15 9.00 -1.79 -5.88
N TRP A 16 8.68 -0.86 -6.79
CA TRP A 16 8.15 0.46 -6.43
C TRP A 16 6.79 0.39 -5.73
N ALA A 17 5.88 -0.49 -6.19
CA ALA A 17 4.59 -0.67 -5.55
C ALA A 17 4.72 -1.25 -4.14
N ASP A 18 5.58 -2.26 -3.95
CA ASP A 18 5.89 -2.85 -2.65
C ASP A 18 6.48 -1.78 -1.72
N SER A 19 7.48 -1.05 -2.18
CA SER A 19 8.11 0.05 -1.42
C SER A 19 7.08 1.10 -1.02
N PHE A 20 6.24 1.55 -1.95
CA PHE A 20 5.18 2.51 -1.67
C PHE A 20 4.19 1.99 -0.63
N MET A 21 3.71 0.74 -0.74
CA MET A 21 2.83 0.15 0.27
C MET A 21 3.49 0.10 1.64
N CYS A 22 4.78 -0.20 1.71
CA CYS A 22 5.52 -0.20 2.97
C CYS A 22 5.63 1.17 3.63
N THR A 23 5.62 2.26 2.85
CA THR A 23 5.52 3.62 3.43
C THR A 23 4.18 3.90 4.09
N LEU A 24 3.16 3.09 3.80
CA LEU A 24 1.79 3.25 4.31
C LEU A 24 1.47 2.30 5.47
N VAL A 25 2.31 1.31 5.75
CA VAL A 25 2.06 0.29 6.76
C VAL A 25 2.61 0.76 8.11
N PRO A 26 1.75 1.05 9.11
CA PRO A 26 2.19 1.55 10.40
C PRO A 26 3.12 0.56 11.10
N GLY A 27 4.21 1.07 11.67
CA GLY A 27 5.18 0.26 12.42
C GLY A 27 6.12 -0.58 11.56
N SER A 28 6.13 -0.36 10.24
CA SER A 28 7.19 -0.90 9.38
C SER A 28 8.47 -0.07 9.50
N ALA A 29 9.62 -0.67 9.20
CA ALA A 29 10.91 0.05 9.21
C ALA A 29 11.02 1.12 8.11
N SER A 30 10.10 1.11 7.15
CA SER A 30 10.03 2.04 6.01
C SER A 30 8.80 2.95 6.10
N ASP A 31 8.13 3.00 7.26
CA ASP A 31 6.99 3.89 7.48
C ASP A 31 7.46 5.35 7.41
N HIS A 32 6.89 6.08 6.44
CA HIS A 32 7.26 7.46 6.15
C HIS A 32 6.02 8.35 5.97
N ILE A 33 4.81 7.80 6.08
CA ILE A 33 3.58 8.58 5.99
C ILE A 33 3.18 9.06 7.39
N GLU A 34 2.71 10.30 7.48
CA GLU A 34 2.17 10.80 8.74
C GLU A 34 0.72 10.34 8.91
N TYR A 35 0.32 10.11 10.16
CA TYR A 35 -1.05 9.82 10.53
C TYR A 35 -1.54 10.87 11.53
N THR A 36 -2.78 11.31 11.39
CA THR A 36 -3.44 12.11 12.43
C THR A 36 -3.63 11.28 13.70
N PRO A 37 -3.88 11.90 14.87
CA PRO A 37 -4.20 11.15 16.09
C PRO A 37 -5.42 10.22 15.95
N GLY A 38 -6.31 10.49 14.99
CA GLY A 38 -7.47 9.64 14.67
C GLY A 38 -7.17 8.49 13.71
N GLY A 39 -5.93 8.33 13.23
CA GLY A 39 -5.53 7.25 12.31
C GLY A 39 -5.78 7.53 10.83
N LEU A 40 -6.10 8.78 10.46
CA LEU A 40 -6.22 9.22 9.07
C LEU A 40 -4.83 9.49 8.49
N ILE A 41 -4.55 9.02 7.28
CA ILE A 41 -3.35 9.38 6.53
C ILE A 41 -3.30 10.90 6.35
N TYR A 42 -2.16 11.48 6.69
CA TYR A 42 -1.91 12.90 6.59
C TYR A 42 -0.72 13.15 5.66
N LYS A 43 -0.97 13.95 4.62
CA LYS A 43 0.07 14.43 3.72
C LYS A 43 -0.03 15.96 3.68
N PRO A 44 1.03 16.69 4.07
CA PRO A 44 1.04 18.15 4.03
C PRO A 44 0.75 18.71 2.64
N GLY A 45 0.08 19.86 2.60
CA GLY A 45 -0.38 20.51 1.38
C GLY A 45 -1.89 20.74 1.42
N GLY A 46 -2.38 21.76 0.70
CA GLY A 46 -3.80 22.15 0.66
C GLY A 46 -4.68 21.15 -0.09
N SER A 47 -4.58 19.87 0.26
CA SER A 47 -5.38 18.78 -0.26
C SER A 47 -6.35 18.37 0.83
N ASN A 48 -7.65 18.40 0.54
CA ASN A 48 -8.68 17.79 1.38
C ASN A 48 -8.49 16.24 1.37
N MET A 49 -9.58 15.47 1.45
CA MET A 49 -9.56 14.00 1.41
C MET A 49 -8.96 13.37 0.13
N GLN A 50 -8.52 14.15 -0.86
CA GLN A 50 -8.00 13.66 -2.14
C GLN A 50 -6.79 12.73 -2.00
N HIS A 51 -5.84 13.05 -1.11
CA HIS A 51 -4.68 12.19 -0.88
C HIS A 51 -5.09 10.90 -0.17
N VAL A 52 -5.91 11.02 0.87
CA VAL A 52 -6.45 9.89 1.63
C VAL A 52 -7.17 8.91 0.69
N THR A 53 -8.14 9.39 -0.10
CA THR A 53 -8.93 8.55 -0.99
C THR A 53 -8.12 7.92 -2.10
N SER A 54 -7.15 8.66 -2.66
CA SER A 54 -6.27 8.13 -3.72
C SER A 54 -5.38 7.02 -3.18
N ILE A 55 -4.81 7.22 -1.99
CA ILE A 55 -3.95 6.21 -1.34
C ILE A 55 -4.78 4.97 -0.94
N ALA A 56 -5.98 5.16 -0.38
CA ALA A 56 -6.90 4.08 -0.06
C ALA A 56 -7.25 3.25 -1.31
N PHE A 57 -7.53 3.92 -2.43
CA PHE A 57 -7.78 3.25 -3.70
C PHE A 57 -6.57 2.43 -4.17
N LEU A 58 -5.35 2.98 -4.11
CA LEU A 58 -4.13 2.26 -4.46
C LEU A 58 -3.93 1.01 -3.58
N MET A 59 -4.15 1.11 -2.26
CA MET A 59 -4.10 -0.03 -1.35
C MET A 59 -5.08 -1.14 -1.78
N LEU A 60 -6.32 -0.78 -2.11
CA LEU A 60 -7.35 -1.74 -2.54
C LEU A 60 -6.99 -2.43 -3.86
N VAL A 61 -6.52 -1.66 -4.85
CA VAL A 61 -6.09 -2.20 -6.15
C VAL A 61 -4.92 -3.15 -5.96
N TYR A 62 -3.93 -2.77 -5.16
CA TYR A 62 -2.76 -3.61 -4.95
C TYR A 62 -3.10 -4.88 -4.16
N ALA A 63 -3.93 -4.77 -3.12
CA ALA A 63 -4.47 -5.92 -2.40
C ALA A 63 -5.21 -6.90 -3.34
N LYS A 64 -5.95 -6.39 -4.33
CA LYS A 64 -6.59 -7.25 -5.35
C LYS A 64 -5.55 -8.02 -6.16
N TYR A 65 -4.49 -7.38 -6.64
CA TYR A 65 -3.43 -8.06 -7.38
C TYR A 65 -2.71 -9.11 -6.55
N LEU A 66 -2.26 -8.74 -5.34
CA LEU A 66 -1.61 -9.67 -4.41
C LEU A 66 -2.49 -10.88 -4.08
N SER A 67 -3.79 -10.66 -3.87
CA SER A 67 -4.77 -11.71 -3.62
C SER A 67 -4.93 -12.64 -4.83
N SER A 68 -4.93 -12.11 -6.05
CA SER A 68 -5.04 -12.94 -7.27
C SER A 68 -3.78 -13.75 -7.57
N SER A 69 -2.62 -13.28 -7.11
CA SER A 69 -1.32 -13.93 -7.30
C SER A 69 -0.87 -14.72 -6.08
N SER A 70 -1.67 -14.80 -5.02
CA SER A 70 -1.30 -15.41 -3.72
C SER A 70 0.03 -14.90 -3.15
N GLN A 71 0.27 -13.58 -3.26
CA GLN A 71 1.48 -12.93 -2.78
C GLN A 71 1.20 -12.04 -1.56
N THR A 72 2.25 -11.76 -0.79
CA THR A 72 2.26 -10.87 0.37
C THR A 72 3.43 -9.91 0.24
N VAL A 73 3.25 -8.66 0.68
CA VAL A 73 4.35 -7.68 0.76
C VAL A 73 5.00 -7.78 2.13
N PHE A 74 6.32 -7.78 2.17
CA PHE A 74 7.08 -7.75 3.42
C PHE A 74 7.77 -6.40 3.58
N CYS A 75 7.33 -5.65 4.59
CA CYS A 75 7.83 -4.33 4.94
C CYS A 75 8.79 -4.46 6.13
N GLY A 76 9.97 -5.02 5.85
CA GLY A 76 10.88 -5.49 6.90
C GLY A 76 10.27 -6.69 7.64
N ASN A 77 10.04 -6.54 8.94
CA ASN A 77 9.47 -7.60 9.78
C ASN A 77 7.93 -7.62 9.79
N VAL A 78 7.28 -6.70 9.06
CA VAL A 78 5.82 -6.60 9.01
C VAL A 78 5.31 -7.18 7.69
N ALA A 79 4.44 -8.17 7.77
CA ALA A 79 3.74 -8.71 6.61
C ALA A 79 2.48 -7.88 6.32
N ALA A 80 2.41 -7.26 5.15
CA ALA A 80 1.25 -6.56 4.64
C ALA A 80 0.54 -7.44 3.60
N ASP A 81 -0.31 -8.32 4.09
CA ASP A 81 -1.12 -9.21 3.26
C ASP A 81 -2.31 -8.45 2.63
N PRO A 82 -3.02 -9.05 1.64
CA PRO A 82 -4.18 -8.42 1.01
C PRO A 82 -5.28 -7.99 1.99
N THR A 83 -5.48 -8.71 3.08
CA THR A 83 -6.51 -8.41 4.08
C THR A 83 -6.09 -7.21 4.92
N ALA A 84 -4.82 -7.16 5.34
CA ALA A 84 -4.24 -6.04 6.06
C ALA A 84 -4.35 -4.73 5.25
N LEU A 85 -3.98 -4.77 3.96
CA LEU A 85 -4.09 -3.59 3.08
C LEU A 85 -5.55 -3.13 2.89
N ARG A 86 -6.51 -4.06 2.73
CA ARG A 86 -7.94 -3.72 2.64
C ARG A 86 -8.47 -3.12 3.94
N LEU A 87 -8.06 -3.67 5.08
CA LEU A 87 -8.47 -3.16 6.39
C LEU A 87 -7.91 -1.76 6.63
N GLN A 88 -6.65 -1.54 6.25
CA GLN A 88 -6.04 -0.22 6.35
C GLN A 88 -6.74 0.78 5.45
N ALA A 89 -6.99 0.44 4.18
CA ALA A 89 -7.74 1.28 3.24
C ALA A 89 -9.15 1.62 3.74
N LYS A 90 -9.84 0.68 4.41
CA LYS A 90 -11.18 0.92 4.98
C LYS A 90 -11.20 1.96 6.11
N LYS A 91 -10.08 2.16 6.80
CA LYS A 91 -9.95 3.17 7.86
C LYS A 91 -9.73 4.58 7.29
N GLN A 92 -9.39 4.68 6.00
CA GLN A 92 -9.09 5.92 5.28
C GLN A 92 -10.32 6.41 4.52
#